data_AF-A0A1S3TE97-F1
#
_entry.id   AF-A0A1S3TE97-F1
#
_cell.length_a   1.000
_cell.length_b   1.000
_cell.length_c   1.000
_cell.angle_alpha   90.00
_cell.angle_beta   90.00
_cell.angle_gamma   90.00
#
_symmetry.space_group_name_H-M   'P 1'
#
loop_
_entity.id
_entity.type
_entity.pdbx_description
1 polymer ?
#
loop_
_entity_poly.entity_id
_entity_poly.type
_entity_poly.pdbx_seq_one_letter_code
_entity_poly.pdbx_strand_id
1 'polypeptide(L)'
;MASDASDALAVRQKVQLFLNAARTGSIDLLKKLALQLDEGNDLAKSVEAIKDANKRGALHFAAREGQTAVCEYLLTDLNLPVDSQDDDGETALIHAARQGHTATAKYLIDHGADPTIASNLGATAVHHAAGIGDTELLKYLLSRGVSPDLESDSGTPLVWAAGHAQPDAVNVLLEHGANPNADTDDGITPLLSAVAAGSLACLEILIQAGAKVNISAGGATPLHIAADNGSLELINCLLKAGADPNISDEDGVKPIQVAAARGFVGAVEILFPLTSKVDTIPTWTVSGILEHMQSETNKQQDELMNAKETNQAKDAVFSEKNIPEVAPEAKKRAAEAKSRGDEAFRRKDFQMAMDSYTQAIDLDPSDATLLSNRSLCWIRLGQAEHALADAKACRALRPDWPKACYREGAALRVLQKFDEAANAFYEGVMLDPENKELVNAFREAVEAGKKFHGTAEKNS
;
A
#
# COMPACT_ATOMS: atom_id res chain seq x y z
N MET A 1 -22.45 24.09 -33.82
CA MET A 1 -21.92 23.63 -32.51
C MET A 1 -22.01 22.11 -32.31
N ALA A 2 -22.70 21.33 -33.18
CA ALA A 2 -22.74 19.86 -33.07
C ALA A 2 -21.63 19.13 -33.87
N SER A 3 -21.04 19.75 -34.90
CA SER A 3 -19.94 19.16 -35.69
C SER A 3 -18.69 18.96 -34.84
N ASP A 4 -18.32 19.98 -34.07
CA ASP A 4 -17.12 20.00 -33.21
C ASP A 4 -17.13 18.89 -32.16
N ALA A 5 -18.30 18.60 -31.57
CA ALA A 5 -18.44 17.54 -30.57
C ALA A 5 -18.37 16.13 -31.17
N SER A 6 -18.89 15.97 -32.39
CA SER A 6 -18.81 14.70 -33.13
C SER A 6 -17.39 14.41 -33.59
N ASP A 7 -16.68 15.43 -34.07
CA ASP A 7 -15.31 15.32 -34.53
C ASP A 7 -14.36 15.04 -33.35
N ALA A 8 -14.53 15.74 -32.23
CA ALA A 8 -13.78 15.47 -30.99
C ALA A 8 -14.01 14.04 -30.45
N LEU A 9 -15.24 13.53 -30.51
CA LEU A 9 -15.56 12.16 -30.10
C LEU A 9 -14.89 11.13 -31.03
N ALA A 10 -14.89 11.37 -32.34
CA ALA A 10 -14.25 10.49 -33.31
C ALA A 10 -12.73 10.43 -33.12
N VAL A 11 -12.07 11.57 -32.84
CA VAL A 11 -10.64 11.63 -32.50
C VAL A 11 -10.36 10.84 -31.23
N ARG A 12 -11.17 11.02 -30.17
CA ARG A 12 -11.02 10.28 -28.91
C ARG A 12 -11.14 8.77 -29.11
N GLN A 13 -12.07 8.31 -29.93
CA GLN A 13 -12.20 6.89 -30.25
C GLN A 13 -10.98 6.35 -30.99
N LYS A 14 -10.44 7.09 -31.96
CA LYS A 14 -9.21 6.69 -32.67
C LYS A 14 -8.01 6.62 -31.73
N VAL A 15 -7.84 7.59 -30.82
CA VAL A 15 -6.81 7.57 -29.79
C VAL A 15 -6.93 6.32 -28.91
N GLN A 16 -8.14 5.99 -28.46
CA GLN A 16 -8.37 4.79 -27.65
C GLN A 16 -8.05 3.51 -28.43
N LEU A 17 -8.44 3.42 -29.70
CA LEU A 17 -8.10 2.29 -30.56
C LEU A 17 -6.59 2.19 -30.81
N PHE A 18 -5.90 3.32 -30.94
CA PHE A 18 -4.45 3.38 -31.13
C PHE A 18 -3.71 2.82 -29.91
N LEU A 19 -4.04 3.31 -28.71
CA LEU A 19 -3.46 2.80 -27.46
C LEU A 19 -3.82 1.33 -27.22
N ASN A 20 -5.04 0.92 -27.60
CA ASN A 20 -5.43 -0.49 -27.53
C ASN A 20 -4.64 -1.36 -28.51
N ALA A 21 -4.33 -0.87 -29.72
CA ALA A 21 -3.49 -1.59 -30.68
C ALA A 21 -2.06 -1.78 -30.16
N ALA A 22 -1.52 -0.80 -29.42
CA ALA A 22 -0.22 -0.94 -28.75
C ALA A 22 -0.29 -2.04 -27.67
N ARG A 23 -1.35 -2.03 -26.87
CA ARG A 23 -1.63 -3.03 -25.82
C ARG A 23 -1.77 -4.45 -26.37
N THR A 24 -2.46 -4.63 -27.51
CA THR A 24 -2.71 -5.96 -28.11
C THR A 24 -1.62 -6.41 -29.08
N GLY A 25 -0.55 -5.63 -29.28
CA GLY A 25 0.51 -5.97 -30.22
C GLY A 25 0.12 -5.89 -31.70
N SER A 26 -1.00 -5.24 -32.02
CA SER A 26 -1.54 -5.17 -33.39
C SER A 26 -0.80 -4.11 -34.21
N ILE A 27 0.45 -4.39 -34.59
CA ILE A 27 1.38 -3.42 -35.19
C ILE A 27 0.85 -2.75 -36.47
N ASP A 28 0.17 -3.49 -37.35
CA ASP A 28 -0.39 -2.93 -38.59
C ASP A 28 -1.52 -1.95 -38.30
N LEU A 29 -2.36 -2.28 -37.32
CA LEU A 29 -3.44 -1.41 -36.86
C LEU A 29 -2.88 -0.16 -36.18
N LEU A 30 -1.85 -0.32 -35.35
CA LEU A 30 -1.14 0.78 -34.71
C LEU A 30 -0.57 1.75 -35.75
N LYS A 31 0.18 1.24 -36.74
CA LYS A 31 0.76 2.03 -37.85
C LYS A 31 -0.33 2.77 -38.64
N LYS A 32 -1.41 2.06 -38.98
CA LYS A 32 -2.56 2.65 -39.69
C LYS A 32 -3.21 3.78 -38.89
N LEU A 33 -3.44 3.57 -37.59
CA LEU A 33 -4.07 4.58 -36.72
C LEU A 33 -3.13 5.77 -36.45
N ALA A 34 -1.81 5.53 -36.33
CA ALA A 34 -0.81 6.59 -36.22
C ALA A 34 -0.89 7.56 -37.40
N LEU A 35 -0.90 7.03 -38.64
CA LEU A 35 -1.03 7.84 -39.85
C LEU A 35 -2.38 8.57 -39.96
N GLN A 36 -3.45 8.04 -39.37
CA GLN A 36 -4.77 8.68 -39.36
C GLN A 36 -4.91 9.78 -38.31
N LEU A 37 -4.08 9.73 -37.28
CA LEU A 37 -4.01 10.73 -36.20
C LEU A 37 -2.94 11.79 -36.49
N ASP A 38 -2.05 11.53 -37.45
CA ASP A 38 -1.08 12.48 -37.94
C ASP A 38 -1.73 13.45 -38.95
N GLU A 39 -2.01 14.68 -38.52
CA GLU A 39 -2.64 15.72 -39.34
C GLU A 39 -1.63 16.42 -40.28
N GLY A 40 -0.69 15.66 -40.87
CA GLY A 40 0.39 16.19 -41.70
C GLY A 40 1.55 16.82 -40.90
N ASN A 41 1.68 16.43 -39.63
CA ASN A 41 2.76 16.83 -38.75
C ASN A 41 3.93 15.83 -38.85
N ASP A 42 4.88 15.94 -37.92
CA ASP A 42 5.90 14.92 -37.69
C ASP A 42 5.26 13.73 -36.97
N LEU A 43 5.15 12.58 -37.66
CA LEU A 43 4.51 11.36 -37.14
C LEU A 43 5.03 10.95 -35.76
N ALA A 44 6.33 11.13 -35.49
CA ALA A 44 6.91 10.82 -34.20
C ALA A 44 6.30 11.70 -33.10
N LYS A 45 6.22 13.01 -33.33
CA LYS A 45 5.62 13.96 -32.38
C LYS A 45 4.12 13.73 -32.19
N SER A 46 3.42 13.42 -33.28
CA SER A 46 1.99 13.08 -33.23
C SER A 46 1.76 11.84 -32.35
N VAL A 47 2.58 10.79 -32.52
CA VAL A 47 2.49 9.57 -31.71
C VAL A 47 2.88 9.81 -30.25
N GLU A 48 3.96 10.56 -30.00
CA GLU A 48 4.42 10.90 -28.65
C GLU A 48 3.36 11.66 -27.84
N ALA A 49 2.61 12.55 -28.50
CA ALA A 49 1.55 13.35 -27.89
C ALA A 49 0.31 12.50 -27.52
N ILE A 50 0.13 11.32 -28.11
CA ILE A 50 -1.01 10.46 -27.80
C ILE A 50 -0.78 9.75 -26.46
N LYS A 51 -1.46 10.25 -25.43
CA LYS A 51 -1.40 9.73 -24.07
C LYS A 51 -2.80 9.52 -23.50
N ASP A 52 -2.91 8.62 -22.53
CA ASP A 52 -4.13 8.46 -21.74
C ASP A 52 -4.22 9.50 -20.60
N ALA A 53 -5.24 9.38 -19.75
CA ALA A 53 -5.48 10.29 -18.64
C ALA A 53 -4.35 10.30 -17.58
N ASN A 54 -3.52 9.26 -17.54
CA ASN A 54 -2.39 9.13 -16.61
C ASN A 54 -1.06 9.44 -17.32
N LYS A 55 -1.09 10.13 -18.47
CA LYS A 55 0.07 10.41 -19.33
C LYS A 55 0.79 9.18 -19.91
N ARG A 56 0.15 8.00 -19.92
CA ARG A 56 0.75 6.79 -20.53
C ARG A 56 0.58 6.84 -22.05
N GLY A 57 1.71 6.78 -22.75
CA GLY A 57 1.77 6.65 -24.21
C GLY A 57 1.80 5.20 -24.69
N ALA A 58 1.85 5.00 -26.00
CA ALA A 58 1.87 3.67 -26.63
C ALA A 58 3.03 2.78 -26.12
N LEU A 59 4.20 3.36 -25.86
CA LEU A 59 5.37 2.61 -25.37
C LEU A 59 5.11 1.99 -23.99
N HIS A 60 4.42 2.69 -23.09
CA HIS A 60 4.05 2.17 -21.77
C HIS A 60 3.13 0.95 -21.90
N PHE A 61 2.08 1.06 -22.73
CA PHE A 61 1.13 -0.05 -22.94
C PHE A 61 1.78 -1.24 -23.63
N ALA A 62 2.62 -1.01 -24.64
CA ALA A 62 3.34 -2.07 -25.33
C ALA A 62 4.30 -2.80 -24.37
N ALA A 63 5.06 -2.06 -23.56
CA ALA A 63 5.99 -2.62 -22.61
C ALA A 63 5.29 -3.41 -21.48
N ARG A 64 4.19 -2.88 -20.95
CA ARG A 64 3.37 -3.51 -19.91
C ARG A 64 2.78 -4.86 -20.33
N GLU A 65 2.54 -5.07 -21.63
CA GLU A 65 1.95 -6.30 -22.16
C GLU A 65 2.97 -7.15 -22.95
N GLY A 66 4.26 -6.81 -22.88
CA GLY A 66 5.34 -7.59 -23.48
C GLY A 66 5.39 -7.54 -25.01
N GLN A 67 4.82 -6.50 -25.63
CA GLN A 67 4.74 -6.34 -27.08
C GLN A 67 6.06 -5.76 -27.64
N THR A 68 7.13 -6.56 -27.63
CA THR A 68 8.47 -6.11 -28.03
C THR A 68 8.52 -5.57 -29.45
N ALA A 69 7.81 -6.17 -30.41
CA ALA A 69 7.76 -5.68 -31.80
C ALA A 69 7.12 -4.29 -31.92
N VAL A 70 6.16 -3.97 -31.04
CA VAL A 70 5.58 -2.62 -30.98
C VAL A 70 6.58 -1.65 -30.36
N CYS A 71 7.28 -2.05 -29.29
CA CYS A 71 8.34 -1.24 -28.68
C CYS A 71 9.45 -0.93 -29.69
N GLU A 72 9.86 -1.93 -30.48
CA GLU A 72 10.86 -1.79 -31.55
C GLU A 72 10.45 -0.77 -32.60
N TYR A 73 9.21 -0.84 -33.10
CA TYR A 73 8.67 0.15 -34.02
C TYR A 73 8.69 1.56 -33.41
N LEU A 74 8.22 1.71 -32.17
CA LEU A 74 8.14 3.01 -31.50
C LEU A 74 9.52 3.63 -31.26
N LEU A 75 10.53 2.83 -30.92
CA LEU A 75 11.87 3.32 -30.60
C LEU A 75 12.78 3.45 -31.82
N THR A 76 12.75 2.49 -32.74
CA THR A 76 13.69 2.44 -33.87
C THR A 76 13.15 3.18 -35.09
N ASP A 77 11.86 2.99 -35.43
CA ASP A 77 11.28 3.60 -36.63
C ASP A 77 10.76 5.02 -36.35
N LEU A 78 10.22 5.27 -35.16
CA LEU A 78 9.69 6.58 -34.77
C LEU A 78 10.62 7.39 -33.84
N ASN A 79 11.71 6.81 -33.32
CA ASN A 79 12.67 7.49 -32.46
C ASN A 79 12.03 8.22 -31.26
N LEU A 80 11.04 7.57 -30.63
CA LEU A 80 10.39 8.13 -29.44
C LEU A 80 11.32 8.13 -28.22
N PRO A 81 11.15 9.08 -27.28
CA PRO A 81 11.90 9.10 -26.03
C PRO A 81 11.57 7.87 -25.17
N VAL A 82 12.58 7.01 -24.97
CA VAL A 82 12.48 5.74 -24.25
C VAL A 82 12.12 5.90 -22.76
N ASP A 83 12.59 6.98 -22.14
CA ASP A 83 12.47 7.25 -20.71
C ASP A 83 11.32 8.21 -20.34
N SER A 84 10.33 8.35 -21.22
CA SER A 84 9.12 9.11 -20.88
C SER A 84 8.46 8.53 -19.64
N GLN A 85 8.12 9.38 -18.67
CA GLN A 85 7.41 9.00 -17.46
C GLN A 85 5.91 9.32 -17.56
N ASP A 86 5.09 8.44 -16.98
CA ASP A 86 3.67 8.68 -16.75
C ASP A 86 3.42 9.51 -15.48
N ASP A 87 2.15 9.72 -15.09
CA ASP A 87 1.81 10.52 -13.90
C ASP A 87 2.29 9.91 -12.57
N ASP A 88 2.54 8.60 -12.54
CA ASP A 88 3.09 7.89 -11.37
C ASP A 88 4.63 7.91 -11.39
N GLY A 89 5.25 8.58 -12.38
CA GLY A 89 6.69 8.60 -12.59
C GLY A 89 7.23 7.31 -13.23
N GLU A 90 6.37 6.41 -13.71
CA GLU A 90 6.81 5.11 -14.24
C GLU A 90 7.22 5.22 -15.71
N THR A 91 8.37 4.64 -16.05
CA THR A 91 8.83 4.48 -17.44
C THR A 91 8.28 3.18 -18.04
N ALA A 92 8.37 3.04 -19.36
CA ALA A 92 8.04 1.79 -20.05
C ALA A 92 8.84 0.59 -19.50
N LEU A 93 10.09 0.79 -19.09
CA LEU A 93 10.93 -0.24 -18.48
C LEU A 93 10.36 -0.72 -17.14
N ILE A 94 9.89 0.19 -16.28
CA ILE A 94 9.22 -0.17 -15.02
C ILE A 94 7.96 -0.99 -15.29
N HIS A 95 7.14 -0.58 -16.27
CA HIS A 95 5.94 -1.34 -16.67
C HIS A 95 6.27 -2.76 -17.14
N ALA A 96 7.31 -2.94 -17.96
CA ALA A 96 7.74 -4.27 -18.41
C ALA A 96 8.28 -5.13 -17.25
N ALA A 97 9.11 -4.55 -16.38
CA ALA A 97 9.70 -5.25 -15.24
C ALA A 97 8.64 -5.72 -14.24
N ARG A 98 7.67 -4.87 -13.90
CA ARG A 98 6.56 -5.20 -12.98
C ARG A 98 5.71 -6.38 -13.45
N GLN A 99 5.59 -6.55 -14.77
CA GLN A 99 4.77 -7.59 -15.37
C GLN A 99 5.58 -8.85 -15.76
N GLY A 100 6.88 -8.88 -15.46
CA GLY A 100 7.75 -10.03 -15.77
C GLY A 100 8.03 -10.19 -17.27
N HIS A 101 7.97 -9.12 -18.05
CA HIS A 101 8.27 -9.16 -19.48
C HIS A 101 9.78 -8.97 -19.72
N THR A 102 10.58 -9.95 -19.27
CA THR A 102 12.05 -9.93 -19.29
C THR A 102 12.62 -9.57 -20.67
N ALA A 103 12.12 -10.20 -21.74
CA ALA A 103 12.60 -9.95 -23.10
C ALA A 103 12.36 -8.51 -23.55
N THR A 104 11.20 -7.94 -23.22
CA THR A 104 10.86 -6.55 -23.54
C THR A 104 11.68 -5.59 -22.69
N ALA A 105 11.84 -5.85 -21.39
CA ALA A 105 12.67 -5.03 -20.51
C ALA A 105 14.14 -4.99 -20.98
N LYS A 106 14.73 -6.14 -21.34
CA LYS A 106 16.07 -6.22 -21.93
C LYS A 106 16.17 -5.42 -23.22
N TYR A 107 15.20 -5.57 -24.11
CA TYR A 107 15.15 -4.79 -25.35
C TYR A 107 15.16 -3.27 -25.08
N LEU A 108 14.35 -2.78 -24.13
CA LEU A 108 14.32 -1.37 -23.76
C LEU A 108 15.69 -0.89 -23.24
N ILE A 109 16.35 -1.66 -22.37
CA ILE A 109 17.68 -1.33 -21.82
C ILE A 109 18.75 -1.32 -22.91
N ASP A 110 18.73 -2.30 -23.82
CA ASP A 110 19.66 -2.38 -24.96
C ASP A 110 19.47 -1.19 -25.93
N HIS A 111 18.30 -0.55 -25.91
CA HIS A 111 17.96 0.62 -26.73
C HIS A 111 17.94 1.94 -25.93
N GLY A 112 18.68 1.97 -24.82
CA GLY A 112 19.00 3.21 -24.12
C GLY A 112 18.07 3.60 -22.98
N ALA A 113 17.12 2.74 -22.58
CA ALA A 113 16.35 2.98 -21.35
C ALA A 113 17.29 3.03 -20.13
N ASP A 114 17.13 4.04 -19.28
CA ASP A 114 17.88 4.16 -18.03
C ASP A 114 17.17 3.35 -16.91
N PRO A 115 17.76 2.23 -16.44
CA PRO A 115 17.17 1.39 -15.39
C PRO A 115 17.15 2.05 -14.00
N THR A 116 17.78 3.20 -13.82
CA THR A 116 17.86 3.93 -12.55
C THR A 116 16.76 4.97 -12.37
N ILE A 117 15.98 5.26 -13.42
CA ILE A 117 14.83 6.16 -13.32
C ILE A 117 13.77 5.52 -12.41
N ALA A 118 13.37 6.26 -11.39
CA ALA A 118 12.43 5.82 -10.37
C ALA A 118 11.02 6.42 -10.58
N SER A 119 10.02 5.68 -10.12
CA SER A 119 8.66 6.19 -9.93
C SER A 119 8.60 7.25 -8.84
N ASN A 120 7.44 7.87 -8.67
CA ASN A 120 7.19 8.84 -7.59
C ASN A 120 7.37 8.26 -6.17
N LEU A 121 7.41 6.93 -6.03
CA LEU A 121 7.64 6.21 -4.77
C LEU A 121 9.09 5.69 -4.66
N GLY A 122 9.99 6.13 -5.53
CA GLY A 122 11.39 5.67 -5.57
C GLY A 122 11.59 4.28 -6.19
N ALA A 123 10.53 3.58 -6.60
CA ALA A 123 10.65 2.23 -7.15
C ALA A 123 11.16 2.25 -8.61
N THR A 124 12.12 1.37 -8.90
CA THR A 124 12.76 1.21 -10.21
C THR A 124 12.53 -0.21 -10.76
N ALA A 125 13.02 -0.48 -11.97
CA ALA A 125 12.91 -1.81 -12.59
C ALA A 125 13.52 -2.93 -11.72
N VAL A 126 14.59 -2.66 -10.98
CA VAL A 126 15.25 -3.66 -10.12
C VAL A 126 14.39 -4.06 -8.91
N HIS A 127 13.61 -3.12 -8.35
CA HIS A 127 12.67 -3.40 -7.26
C HIS A 127 11.56 -4.34 -7.72
N HIS A 128 10.98 -4.06 -8.89
CA HIS A 128 9.93 -4.88 -9.46
C HIS A 128 10.43 -6.28 -9.84
N ALA A 129 11.58 -6.39 -10.51
CA ALA A 129 12.19 -7.67 -10.84
C ALA A 129 12.46 -8.52 -9.59
N ALA A 130 12.95 -7.89 -8.51
CA ALA A 130 13.18 -8.54 -7.23
C ALA A 130 11.88 -9.03 -6.56
N GLY A 131 10.85 -8.17 -6.49
CA GLY A 131 9.58 -8.50 -5.84
C GLY A 131 8.79 -9.62 -6.53
N ILE A 132 8.86 -9.73 -7.86
CA ILE A 132 8.19 -10.83 -8.59
C ILE A 132 9.06 -12.09 -8.74
N GLY A 133 10.33 -12.03 -8.34
CA GLY A 133 11.27 -13.15 -8.48
C GLY A 133 11.82 -13.36 -9.89
N ASP A 134 11.80 -12.35 -10.77
CA ASP A 134 12.38 -12.44 -12.11
C ASP A 134 13.92 -12.35 -12.03
N THR A 135 14.54 -13.46 -11.66
CA THR A 135 16.00 -13.56 -11.49
C THR A 135 16.77 -13.33 -12.79
N GLU A 136 16.15 -13.57 -13.94
CA GLU A 136 16.79 -13.36 -15.24
C GLU A 136 16.91 -11.86 -15.53
N LEU A 137 15.83 -11.10 -15.37
CA LEU A 137 15.87 -9.64 -15.51
C LEU A 137 16.74 -9.01 -14.42
N LEU A 138 16.63 -9.49 -13.18
CA LEU A 138 17.39 -9.00 -12.04
C LEU A 138 18.90 -9.10 -12.27
N LYS A 139 19.40 -10.28 -12.66
CA LYS A 139 20.81 -10.48 -13.03
C LYS A 139 21.24 -9.57 -14.18
N TYR A 140 20.36 -9.40 -15.17
CA TYR A 140 20.66 -8.55 -16.31
C TYR A 140 20.79 -7.07 -15.88
N LEU A 141 19.86 -6.53 -15.09
CA LEU A 141 19.93 -5.17 -14.55
C LEU A 141 21.21 -4.93 -13.73
N LEU A 142 21.55 -5.85 -12.82
CA LEU A 142 22.76 -5.76 -12.01
C LEU A 142 24.03 -5.82 -12.88
N SER A 143 24.03 -6.62 -13.96
CA SER A 143 25.14 -6.67 -14.92
C SER A 143 25.35 -5.36 -15.70
N ARG A 144 24.34 -4.49 -15.73
CA ARG A 144 24.40 -3.14 -16.32
C ARG A 144 24.85 -2.07 -15.34
N GLY A 145 25.30 -2.45 -14.13
CA GLY A 145 25.83 -1.54 -13.12
C GLY A 145 24.76 -0.87 -12.25
N VAL A 146 23.52 -1.35 -12.28
CA VAL A 146 22.47 -0.90 -11.35
C VAL A 146 22.86 -1.32 -9.93
N SER A 147 22.81 -0.37 -8.98
CA SER A 147 23.08 -0.67 -7.58
C SER A 147 22.02 -1.66 -7.03
N PRO A 148 22.42 -2.71 -6.31
CA PRO A 148 21.47 -3.61 -5.64
C PRO A 148 20.76 -2.95 -4.45
N ASP A 149 21.27 -1.80 -3.97
CA ASP A 149 20.77 -1.05 -2.81
C ASP A 149 20.11 0.28 -3.22
N LEU A 150 19.50 0.36 -4.41
CA LEU A 150 18.62 1.50 -4.71
C LEU A 150 17.47 1.54 -3.71
N GLU A 151 17.10 2.73 -3.25
CA GLU A 151 16.05 2.90 -2.23
C GLU A 151 14.72 3.34 -2.86
N SER A 152 13.63 2.75 -2.37
CA SER A 152 12.26 3.20 -2.58
C SER A 152 11.61 3.48 -1.23
N ASP A 153 10.42 4.09 -1.22
CA ASP A 153 9.66 4.31 0.02
C ASP A 153 9.38 2.99 0.78
N SER A 154 9.37 1.85 0.06
CA SER A 154 9.17 0.51 0.62
C SER A 154 10.49 -0.25 0.84
N GLY A 155 11.65 0.42 0.74
CA GLY A 155 12.97 -0.16 0.96
C GLY A 155 13.66 -0.65 -0.32
N THR A 156 14.80 -1.32 -0.12
CA THR A 156 15.67 -1.80 -1.21
C THR A 156 15.06 -2.99 -1.97
N PRO A 157 15.57 -3.35 -3.16
CA PRO A 157 15.17 -4.57 -3.86
C PRO A 157 15.23 -5.84 -2.99
N LEU A 158 16.16 -5.89 -2.04
CA LEU A 158 16.27 -7.01 -1.10
C LEU A 158 15.10 -7.07 -0.11
N VAL A 159 14.62 -5.92 0.37
CA VAL A 159 13.39 -5.82 1.18
C VAL A 159 12.19 -6.33 0.36
N TRP A 160 12.09 -5.93 -0.91
CA TRP A 160 11.01 -6.35 -1.80
C TRP A 160 11.01 -7.86 -2.06
N ALA A 161 12.16 -8.44 -2.42
CA ALA A 161 12.30 -9.88 -2.65
C ALA A 161 11.95 -10.69 -1.39
N ALA A 162 12.43 -10.26 -0.22
CA ALA A 162 12.14 -10.91 1.05
C ALA A 162 10.64 -10.84 1.42
N GLY A 163 10.03 -9.66 1.30
CA GLY A 163 8.62 -9.42 1.60
C GLY A 163 7.63 -10.13 0.65
N HIS A 164 8.08 -10.48 -0.56
CA HIS A 164 7.31 -11.27 -1.52
C HIS A 164 7.72 -12.74 -1.56
N ALA A 165 8.51 -13.21 -0.59
CA ALA A 165 8.96 -14.59 -0.44
C ALA A 165 9.69 -15.15 -1.68
N GLN A 166 10.63 -14.38 -2.24
CA GLN A 166 11.40 -14.73 -3.45
C GLN A 166 12.85 -15.14 -3.10
N PRO A 167 13.12 -16.38 -2.64
CA PRO A 167 14.44 -16.78 -2.13
C PRO A 167 15.54 -16.72 -3.21
N ASP A 168 15.22 -17.03 -4.46
CA ASP A 168 16.21 -16.99 -5.54
C ASP A 168 16.62 -15.55 -5.87
N ALA A 169 15.69 -14.59 -5.81
CA ALA A 169 16.00 -13.17 -5.98
C ALA A 169 16.80 -12.61 -4.80
N VAL A 170 16.49 -13.04 -3.57
CA VAL A 170 17.28 -12.72 -2.37
C VAL A 170 18.73 -13.18 -2.55
N ASN A 171 18.97 -14.43 -2.99
CA ASN A 171 20.31 -14.93 -3.27
C ASN A 171 21.04 -14.08 -4.31
N VAL A 172 20.40 -13.80 -5.44
CA VAL A 172 21.00 -12.99 -6.52
C VAL A 172 21.43 -11.61 -6.02
N LEU A 173 20.59 -10.93 -5.24
CA LEU A 173 20.91 -9.61 -4.70
C LEU A 173 22.09 -9.66 -3.73
N LEU A 174 22.12 -10.64 -2.82
CA LEU A 174 23.21 -10.82 -1.86
C LEU A 174 24.53 -11.18 -2.56
N GLU A 175 24.49 -12.02 -3.59
CA GLU A 175 25.67 -12.34 -4.43
C GLU A 175 26.24 -11.10 -5.13
N HIS A 176 25.40 -10.09 -5.40
CA HIS A 176 25.82 -8.81 -5.99
C HIS A 176 26.09 -7.72 -4.94
N GLY A 177 26.14 -8.08 -3.66
CA GLY A 177 26.58 -7.18 -2.58
C GLY A 177 25.49 -6.32 -1.96
N ALA A 178 24.21 -6.67 -2.13
CA ALA A 178 23.11 -6.01 -1.41
C ALA A 178 23.34 -6.06 0.11
N ASN A 179 23.06 -4.96 0.81
CA ASN A 179 23.19 -4.91 2.25
C ASN A 179 22.05 -5.71 2.94
N PRO A 180 22.33 -6.84 3.63
CA PRO A 180 21.31 -7.64 4.30
C PRO A 180 20.66 -6.92 5.50
N ASN A 181 21.25 -5.80 5.93
CA ASN A 181 20.81 -5.00 7.06
C ASN A 181 20.34 -3.60 6.65
N ALA A 182 20.05 -3.36 5.36
CA ALA A 182 19.37 -2.13 4.96
C ALA A 182 17.99 -2.05 5.63
N ASP A 183 17.56 -0.84 5.97
CA ASP A 183 16.25 -0.57 6.54
C ASP A 183 15.58 0.63 5.86
N THR A 184 14.26 0.69 5.97
CA THR A 184 13.48 1.89 5.64
C THR A 184 13.52 2.89 6.78
N ASP A 185 12.98 4.09 6.57
CA ASP A 185 12.77 5.09 7.64
C ASP A 185 11.93 4.55 8.82
N ASP A 186 11.08 3.55 8.58
CA ASP A 186 10.28 2.86 9.60
C ASP A 186 11.02 1.68 10.28
N GLY A 187 12.29 1.45 9.94
CA GLY A 187 13.10 0.36 10.47
C GLY A 187 12.79 -1.02 9.87
N ILE A 188 12.11 -1.07 8.71
CA ILE A 188 11.77 -2.34 8.05
C ILE A 188 13.00 -2.89 7.31
N THR A 189 13.51 -4.03 7.77
CA THR A 189 14.66 -4.72 7.15
C THR A 189 14.20 -5.90 6.27
N PRO A 190 15.06 -6.43 5.38
CA PRO A 190 14.77 -7.66 4.64
C PRO A 190 14.41 -8.84 5.55
N LEU A 191 15.09 -9.00 6.70
CA LEU A 191 14.81 -10.09 7.63
C LEU A 191 13.41 -9.96 8.22
N LEU A 192 13.01 -8.74 8.61
CA LEU A 192 11.68 -8.48 9.13
C LEU A 192 10.61 -8.76 8.06
N SER A 193 10.84 -8.32 6.82
CA SER A 193 9.94 -8.58 5.69
C SER A 193 9.79 -10.06 5.37
N ALA A 194 10.88 -10.85 5.42
CA ALA A 194 10.82 -12.30 5.24
C ALA A 194 9.96 -12.98 6.33
N VAL A 195 10.08 -12.55 7.58
CA VAL A 195 9.29 -13.08 8.70
C VAL A 195 7.82 -12.68 8.58
N ALA A 196 7.52 -11.43 8.23
CA ALA A 196 6.16 -10.95 7.99
C ALA A 196 5.50 -11.71 6.82
N ALA A 197 6.25 -12.03 5.78
CA ALA A 197 5.80 -12.83 4.64
C ALA A 197 5.66 -14.33 4.97
N GLY A 198 6.10 -14.79 6.14
CA GLY A 198 6.08 -16.20 6.50
C GLY A 198 7.15 -17.05 5.81
N SER A 199 8.16 -16.44 5.18
CA SER A 199 9.13 -17.15 4.33
C SER A 199 10.34 -17.65 5.10
N LEU A 200 10.33 -18.93 5.49
CA LEU A 200 11.47 -19.58 6.14
C LEU A 200 12.72 -19.57 5.23
N ALA A 201 12.55 -19.83 3.94
CA ALA A 201 13.67 -19.87 2.99
C ALA A 201 14.41 -18.53 2.90
N CYS A 202 13.67 -17.41 2.77
CA CYS A 202 14.29 -16.08 2.74
C CYS A 202 14.95 -15.75 4.09
N LEU A 203 14.28 -16.10 5.20
CA LEU A 203 14.83 -15.91 6.54
C LEU A 203 16.19 -16.61 6.72
N GLU A 204 16.28 -17.89 6.34
CA GLU A 204 17.51 -18.68 6.44
C GLU A 204 18.64 -18.08 5.59
N ILE A 205 18.35 -17.68 4.35
CA ILE A 205 19.32 -17.04 3.46
C ILE A 205 19.84 -15.73 4.07
N LEU A 206 18.94 -14.88 4.58
CA LEU A 206 19.30 -13.58 5.17
C LEU A 206 20.14 -13.74 6.44
N ILE A 207 19.81 -14.71 7.30
CA ILE A 207 20.62 -15.04 8.48
C ILE A 207 22.03 -15.50 8.07
N GLN A 208 22.13 -16.36 7.06
CA GLN A 208 23.44 -16.81 6.53
C GLN A 208 24.27 -15.64 5.96
N ALA A 209 23.60 -14.63 5.40
CA ALA A 209 24.23 -13.42 4.90
C ALA A 209 24.59 -12.40 6.00
N GLY A 210 24.30 -12.69 7.28
CA GLY A 210 24.65 -11.81 8.40
C GLY A 210 23.60 -10.74 8.71
N ALA A 211 22.32 -10.98 8.39
CA ALA A 211 21.24 -10.14 8.85
C ALA A 211 21.13 -10.17 10.39
N LYS A 212 20.92 -9.00 11.00
CA LYS A 212 20.73 -8.83 12.44
C LYS A 212 19.36 -9.37 12.84
N VAL A 213 19.35 -10.30 13.79
CA VAL A 213 18.14 -10.99 14.25
C VAL A 213 17.40 -10.19 15.33
N ASN A 214 18.14 -9.47 16.18
CA ASN A 214 17.60 -8.66 17.27
C ASN A 214 17.37 -7.21 16.82
N ILE A 215 16.44 -7.04 15.88
CA ILE A 215 15.98 -5.76 15.35
C ILE A 215 14.55 -5.48 15.81
N SER A 216 14.09 -4.23 15.68
CA SER A 216 12.72 -3.83 16.01
C SER A 216 12.20 -2.79 15.02
N ALA A 217 10.95 -2.92 14.59
CA ALA A 217 10.22 -1.88 13.87
C ALA A 217 8.87 -1.65 14.57
N GLY A 218 8.57 -0.39 14.93
CA GLY A 218 7.41 -0.07 15.78
C GLY A 218 7.37 -0.88 17.08
N GLY A 219 8.53 -1.09 17.72
CA GLY A 219 8.67 -1.90 18.93
C GLY A 219 8.72 -3.41 18.72
N ALA A 220 8.09 -3.95 17.69
CA ALA A 220 8.01 -5.40 17.47
C ALA A 220 9.31 -5.98 16.89
N THR A 221 9.79 -7.08 17.48
CA THR A 221 10.93 -7.85 16.94
C THR A 221 10.47 -8.94 15.96
N PRO A 222 11.36 -9.52 15.13
CA PRO A 222 11.02 -10.66 14.29
C PRO A 222 10.39 -11.82 15.08
N LEU A 223 10.80 -12.03 16.33
CA LEU A 223 10.23 -13.08 17.17
C LEU A 223 8.79 -12.76 17.62
N HIS A 224 8.43 -11.48 17.81
CA HIS A 224 7.04 -11.09 18.05
C HIS A 224 6.17 -11.41 16.83
N ILE A 225 6.63 -11.06 15.62
CA ILE A 225 5.88 -11.33 14.38
C ILE A 225 5.73 -12.84 14.15
N ALA A 226 6.80 -13.62 14.34
CA ALA A 226 6.74 -15.08 14.21
C ALA A 226 5.79 -15.72 15.25
N ALA A 227 5.75 -15.17 16.47
CA ALA A 227 4.82 -15.57 17.52
C ALA A 227 3.37 -15.18 17.21
N ASP A 228 3.12 -13.99 16.65
CA ASP A 228 1.80 -13.53 16.22
C ASP A 228 1.25 -14.34 15.03
N ASN A 229 2.13 -14.84 14.18
CA ASN A 229 1.79 -15.76 13.10
C ASN A 229 1.63 -17.22 13.55
N GLY A 230 2.08 -17.56 14.76
CA GLY A 230 2.11 -18.94 15.26
C GLY A 230 3.08 -19.87 14.52
N SER A 231 4.06 -19.31 13.79
CA SER A 231 4.94 -20.09 12.91
C SER A 231 6.10 -20.70 13.70
N LEU A 232 5.96 -21.97 14.07
CA LEU A 232 6.94 -22.73 14.84
C LEU A 232 8.31 -22.81 14.14
N GLU A 233 8.31 -22.90 12.82
CA GLU A 233 9.53 -22.99 12.02
C GLU A 233 10.33 -21.69 12.07
N LEU A 234 9.66 -20.53 11.90
CA LEU A 234 10.30 -19.22 11.98
C LEU A 234 10.81 -18.95 13.39
N ILE A 235 10.02 -19.27 14.42
CA ILE A 235 10.43 -19.13 15.83
C ILE A 235 11.71 -19.94 16.09
N ASN A 236 11.73 -21.22 15.70
CA ASN A 236 12.91 -22.07 15.89
C ASN A 236 14.12 -21.56 15.09
N CYS A 237 13.93 -21.07 13.87
CA CYS A 237 15.01 -20.52 13.06
C CYS A 237 15.61 -19.26 13.70
N LEU A 238 14.77 -18.31 14.11
CA LEU A 238 15.17 -17.07 14.78
C LEU A 238 15.92 -17.36 16.10
N LEU A 239 15.39 -18.27 16.93
CA LEU A 239 16.04 -18.66 18.19
C LEU A 239 17.41 -19.31 17.96
N LYS A 240 17.54 -20.21 16.98
CA LYS A 240 18.83 -20.80 16.60
C LYS A 240 19.82 -19.74 16.12
N ALA A 241 19.34 -18.67 15.50
CA ALA A 241 20.13 -17.54 15.04
C ALA A 241 20.43 -16.50 16.13
N GLY A 242 20.00 -16.73 17.38
CA GLY A 242 20.29 -15.87 18.52
C GLY A 242 19.28 -14.75 18.76
N ALA A 243 18.03 -14.89 18.29
CA ALA A 243 16.94 -14.02 18.70
C ALA A 243 16.76 -14.07 20.23
N ASP A 244 16.67 -12.92 20.89
CA ASP A 244 16.40 -12.82 22.32
C ASP A 244 14.87 -12.85 22.57
N PRO A 245 14.33 -13.92 23.20
CA PRO A 245 12.91 -14.02 23.51
C PRO A 245 12.46 -13.12 24.67
N ASN A 246 13.38 -12.38 25.29
CA ASN A 246 13.09 -11.48 26.40
C ASN A 246 12.96 -10.02 25.99
N ILE A 247 13.21 -9.66 24.73
CA ILE A 247 12.91 -8.32 24.25
C ILE A 247 11.40 -8.12 24.30
N SER A 248 10.98 -7.01 24.89
CA SER A 248 9.58 -6.59 24.91
C SER A 248 9.33 -5.57 23.79
N ASP A 249 8.11 -5.55 23.26
CA ASP A 249 7.65 -4.49 22.36
C ASP A 249 7.35 -3.17 23.10
N GLU A 250 6.77 -2.20 22.38
CA GLU A 250 6.42 -0.86 22.91
C GLU A 250 5.41 -0.94 24.07
N ASP A 251 4.58 -1.99 24.13
CA ASP A 251 3.59 -2.24 25.20
C ASP A 251 4.19 -3.05 26.37
N GLY A 252 5.48 -3.38 26.31
CA GLY A 252 6.15 -4.22 27.30
C GLY A 252 5.87 -5.72 27.14
N VAL A 253 5.15 -6.12 26.10
CA VAL A 253 4.73 -7.50 25.84
C VAL A 253 5.89 -8.27 25.23
N LYS A 254 6.11 -9.52 25.67
CA LYS A 254 7.13 -10.42 25.12
C LYS A 254 6.56 -11.35 24.04
N PRO A 255 7.37 -11.93 23.15
CA PRO A 255 6.91 -12.87 22.13
C PRO A 255 6.06 -14.03 22.66
N ILE A 256 6.38 -14.57 23.84
CA ILE A 256 5.61 -15.65 24.46
C ILE A 256 4.18 -15.21 24.84
N GLN A 257 4.01 -13.95 25.25
CA GLN A 257 2.72 -13.38 25.62
C GLN A 257 1.88 -13.12 24.36
N VAL A 258 2.50 -12.68 23.26
CA VAL A 258 1.86 -12.57 21.94
C VAL A 258 1.33 -13.92 21.46
N ALA A 259 2.20 -14.96 21.46
CA ALA A 259 1.79 -16.31 21.09
C ALA A 259 0.64 -16.84 21.97
N ALA A 260 0.71 -16.58 23.28
CA ALA A 260 -0.32 -17.00 24.23
C ALA A 260 -1.66 -16.27 24.03
N ALA A 261 -1.63 -14.97 23.76
CA ALA A 261 -2.82 -14.16 23.47
C ALA A 261 -3.55 -14.65 22.20
N ARG A 262 -2.81 -15.14 21.20
CA ARG A 262 -3.36 -15.77 19.99
C ARG A 262 -3.74 -17.25 20.17
N GLY A 263 -3.38 -17.87 21.29
CA GLY A 263 -3.67 -19.28 21.59
C GLY A 263 -2.75 -20.29 20.91
N PHE A 264 -1.56 -19.87 20.46
CA PHE A 264 -0.59 -20.76 19.79
C PHE A 264 0.22 -21.56 20.81
N VAL A 265 -0.35 -22.66 21.29
CA VAL A 265 0.25 -23.55 22.31
C VAL A 265 1.68 -23.97 21.95
N GLY A 266 1.91 -24.46 20.72
CA GLY A 266 3.24 -24.89 20.30
C GLY A 266 4.30 -23.78 20.30
N ALA A 267 3.90 -22.54 19.99
CA ALA A 267 4.81 -21.39 20.06
C ALA A 267 5.15 -21.04 21.51
N VAL A 268 4.16 -21.09 22.42
CA VAL A 268 4.38 -20.91 23.86
C VAL A 268 5.30 -22.00 24.42
N GLU A 269 5.12 -23.26 24.03
CA GLU A 269 5.97 -24.39 24.45
C GLU A 269 7.45 -24.19 24.04
N ILE A 270 7.69 -23.69 22.82
CA ILE A 270 9.05 -23.41 22.33
C ILE A 270 9.69 -22.24 23.09
N LEU A 271 8.93 -21.16 23.32
CA LEU A 271 9.44 -19.94 23.94
C LEU A 271 9.60 -20.04 25.46
N PHE A 272 8.75 -20.81 26.13
CA PHE A 272 8.71 -20.97 27.59
C PHE A 272 10.07 -21.24 28.26
N PRO A 273 10.87 -22.26 27.84
CA PRO A 273 12.14 -22.56 28.50
C PRO A 273 13.20 -21.47 28.31
N LEU A 274 13.02 -20.54 27.37
CA LEU A 274 13.98 -19.49 27.03
C LEU A 274 13.57 -18.11 27.53
N THR A 275 12.34 -17.97 28.04
CA THR A 275 11.79 -16.68 28.46
C THR A 275 11.83 -16.57 29.98
N SER A 276 12.40 -15.46 30.44
CA SER A 276 12.35 -15.03 31.83
C SER A 276 10.91 -14.86 32.30
N LYS A 277 10.66 -15.18 33.57
CA LYS A 277 9.34 -15.07 34.17
C LYS A 277 8.83 -13.63 34.05
N VAL A 278 7.58 -13.49 33.59
CA VAL A 278 6.86 -12.22 33.59
C VAL A 278 6.05 -12.12 34.87
N ASP A 279 6.38 -11.14 35.72
CA ASP A 279 5.80 -11.02 37.08
C ASP A 279 4.30 -10.73 37.09
N THR A 280 3.76 -10.13 36.01
CA THR A 280 2.32 -9.89 35.86
C THR A 280 1.51 -11.16 35.66
N ILE A 281 2.15 -12.28 35.28
CA ILE A 281 1.51 -13.57 35.07
C ILE A 281 1.58 -14.40 36.37
N PRO A 282 0.44 -14.65 37.05
CA PRO A 282 0.45 -15.28 38.38
C PRO A 282 0.98 -16.73 38.35
N THR A 283 0.63 -17.49 37.32
CA THR A 283 0.98 -18.90 37.15
C THR A 283 1.93 -19.04 35.96
N TRP A 284 3.23 -19.10 36.22
CA TRP A 284 4.26 -19.24 35.18
C TRP A 284 4.43 -20.70 34.72
N THR A 285 3.40 -21.24 34.08
CA THR A 285 3.40 -22.51 33.36
C THR A 285 2.84 -22.27 31.96
N VAL A 286 3.06 -23.18 31.00
CA VAL A 286 2.50 -23.04 29.64
C VAL A 286 0.99 -22.79 29.67
N SER A 287 0.23 -23.61 30.41
CA SER A 287 -1.21 -23.43 30.59
C SER A 287 -1.55 -22.13 31.33
N GLY A 288 -0.81 -21.78 32.39
CA GLY A 288 -1.08 -20.56 33.15
C GLY A 288 -0.84 -19.26 32.36
N ILE A 289 0.15 -19.24 31.48
CA ILE A 289 0.41 -18.12 30.55
C ILE A 289 -0.72 -18.02 29.52
N LEU A 290 -1.12 -19.14 28.92
CA LEU A 290 -2.24 -19.19 27.96
C LEU A 290 -3.54 -18.69 28.60
N GLU A 291 -3.92 -19.25 29.75
CA GLU A 291 -5.14 -18.88 30.47
C GLU A 291 -5.14 -17.39 30.85
N HIS A 292 -4.02 -16.88 31.38
CA HIS A 292 -3.90 -15.47 31.76
C HIS A 292 -4.02 -14.56 30.54
N MET A 293 -3.24 -14.78 29.49
CA MET A 293 -3.24 -13.90 28.31
C MET A 293 -4.58 -13.96 27.55
N GLN A 294 -5.21 -15.14 27.46
CA GLN A 294 -6.55 -15.25 26.88
C GLN A 294 -7.61 -14.55 27.74
N SER A 295 -7.51 -14.65 29.06
CA SER A 295 -8.41 -13.92 29.96
C SER A 295 -8.22 -12.40 29.82
N GLU A 296 -6.99 -11.90 29.70
CA GLU A 296 -6.75 -10.46 29.52
C GLU A 296 -7.23 -9.99 28.14
N THR A 297 -7.00 -10.75 27.08
CA THR A 297 -7.55 -10.45 25.74
C THR A 297 -9.08 -10.44 25.75
N ASN A 298 -9.71 -11.41 26.42
CA ASN A 298 -11.16 -11.46 26.56
C ASN A 298 -11.69 -10.29 27.41
N LYS A 299 -11.02 -9.93 28.50
CA LYS A 299 -11.37 -8.74 29.29
C LYS A 299 -11.23 -7.46 28.48
N GLN A 300 -10.16 -7.31 27.70
CA GLN A 300 -10.01 -6.14 26.83
C GLN A 300 -11.09 -6.11 25.74
N GLN A 301 -11.44 -7.26 25.16
CA GLN A 301 -12.57 -7.36 24.22
C GLN A 301 -13.90 -7.05 24.91
N ASP A 302 -14.15 -7.58 26.09
CA ASP A 302 -15.34 -7.35 26.90
C ASP A 302 -15.39 -5.90 27.39
N GLU A 303 -14.27 -5.28 27.71
CA GLU A 303 -14.16 -3.86 28.08
C GLU A 303 -14.34 -2.96 26.86
N LEU A 304 -13.86 -3.36 25.67
CA LEU A 304 -14.16 -2.68 24.41
C LEU A 304 -15.64 -2.84 24.04
N MET A 305 -16.25 -3.99 24.31
CA MET A 305 -17.67 -4.26 24.10
C MET A 305 -18.54 -3.53 25.14
N ASN A 306 -18.15 -3.56 26.41
CA ASN A 306 -18.80 -2.88 27.53
C ASN A 306 -18.58 -1.38 27.47
N ALA A 307 -17.45 -0.87 26.96
CA ALA A 307 -17.25 0.54 26.68
C ALA A 307 -18.12 0.97 25.51
N LYS A 308 -18.32 0.12 24.49
CA LYS A 308 -19.34 0.35 23.46
C LYS A 308 -20.77 0.30 24.02
N GLU A 309 -21.09 -0.58 24.96
CA GLU A 309 -22.41 -0.68 25.61
C GLU A 309 -22.64 0.41 26.66
N THR A 310 -21.59 0.86 27.37
CA THR A 310 -21.64 1.95 28.35
C THR A 310 -21.62 3.29 27.63
N ASN A 311 -20.95 3.41 26.48
CA ASN A 311 -21.12 4.54 25.57
C ASN A 311 -22.53 4.50 24.98
N GLN A 312 -23.10 3.35 24.58
CA GLN A 312 -24.53 3.25 24.22
C GLN A 312 -25.48 3.64 25.38
N ALA A 313 -25.17 3.31 26.63
CA ALA A 313 -25.98 3.67 27.80
C ALA A 313 -25.78 5.13 28.26
N LYS A 314 -24.63 5.75 27.97
CA LYS A 314 -24.38 7.19 28.18
C LYS A 314 -24.90 8.04 27.01
N ASP A 315 -24.89 7.50 25.79
CA ASP A 315 -25.52 8.06 24.59
C ASP A 315 -27.06 7.98 24.68
N ALA A 316 -27.61 7.04 25.47
CA ALA A 316 -29.02 7.04 25.84
C ALA A 316 -29.44 8.23 26.74
N VAL A 317 -28.48 8.98 27.30
CA VAL A 317 -28.75 10.22 28.05
C VAL A 317 -28.24 11.47 27.32
N PHE A 318 -27.41 11.33 26.28
CA PHE A 318 -27.04 12.44 25.40
C PHE A 318 -27.15 12.06 23.92
N SER A 319 -28.21 12.62 23.31
CA SER A 319 -28.53 12.72 21.89
C SER A 319 -29.33 11.57 21.27
N GLU A 320 -30.66 11.72 21.38
CA GLU A 320 -31.59 11.33 20.32
C GLU A 320 -31.10 11.86 18.97
N LYS A 321 -30.46 11.02 18.16
CA LYS A 321 -30.59 11.09 16.70
C LYS A 321 -30.75 9.67 16.15
N ASN A 322 -31.97 9.38 15.71
CA ASN A 322 -32.43 8.15 15.09
C ASN A 322 -31.39 7.52 14.13
N ILE A 323 -30.67 6.50 14.58
CA ILE A 323 -29.88 5.61 13.70
C ILE A 323 -30.85 4.56 13.13
N PRO A 324 -30.89 4.34 11.81
CA PRO A 324 -31.81 3.37 11.20
C PRO A 324 -31.53 1.93 11.65
N GLU A 325 -32.56 1.21 12.10
CA GLU A 325 -32.47 -0.21 12.46
C GLU A 325 -32.51 -1.09 11.20
N VAL A 326 -31.49 -1.94 11.00
CA VAL A 326 -31.29 -2.74 9.77
C VAL A 326 -31.36 -4.23 10.07
N ALA A 327 -32.17 -4.96 9.30
CA ALA A 327 -32.37 -6.40 9.47
C ALA A 327 -31.06 -7.22 9.27
N PRO A 328 -30.87 -8.34 9.99
CA PRO A 328 -29.65 -9.16 9.90
C PRO A 328 -29.30 -9.64 8.48
N GLU A 329 -30.32 -9.92 7.68
CA GLU A 329 -30.17 -10.36 6.28
C GLU A 329 -29.64 -9.24 5.38
N ALA A 330 -30.05 -7.99 5.65
CA ALA A 330 -29.55 -6.82 4.94
C ALA A 330 -28.10 -6.52 5.33
N LYS A 331 -27.73 -6.68 6.61
CA LYS A 331 -26.33 -6.56 7.08
C LYS A 331 -25.40 -7.59 6.41
N LYS A 332 -25.86 -8.83 6.23
CA LYS A 332 -25.09 -9.85 5.52
C LYS A 332 -24.82 -9.46 4.06
N ARG A 333 -25.84 -8.98 3.34
CA ARG A 333 -25.69 -8.50 1.95
C ARG A 333 -24.82 -7.23 1.88
N ALA A 334 -24.92 -6.35 2.87
CA ALA A 334 -24.06 -5.17 2.98
C ALA A 334 -22.59 -5.58 3.17
N ALA A 335 -22.29 -6.60 3.99
CA ALA A 335 -20.94 -7.13 4.16
C ALA A 335 -20.38 -7.76 2.88
N GLU A 336 -21.20 -8.45 2.09
CA GLU A 336 -20.80 -8.98 0.77
C GLU A 336 -20.51 -7.85 -0.23
N ALA A 337 -21.31 -6.78 -0.24
CA ALA A 337 -21.06 -5.59 -1.05
C ALA A 337 -19.80 -4.83 -0.60
N LYS A 338 -19.58 -4.71 0.72
CA LYS A 338 -18.36 -4.13 1.30
C LYS A 338 -17.11 -4.90 0.89
N SER A 339 -17.14 -6.24 0.96
CA SER A 339 -16.01 -7.08 0.55
C SER A 339 -15.65 -6.89 -0.94
N ARG A 340 -16.66 -6.78 -1.82
CA ARG A 340 -16.44 -6.39 -3.22
C ARG A 340 -15.82 -5.00 -3.36
N GLY A 341 -16.26 -4.05 -2.53
CA GLY A 341 -15.67 -2.73 -2.45
C GLY A 341 -14.20 -2.75 -2.03
N ASP A 342 -13.87 -3.52 -0.98
CA ASP A 342 -12.50 -3.64 -0.48
C ASP A 342 -11.57 -4.33 -1.49
N GLU A 343 -12.07 -5.33 -2.23
CA GLU A 343 -11.34 -5.96 -3.33
C GLU A 343 -11.10 -4.99 -4.50
N ALA A 344 -12.14 -4.25 -4.91
CA ALA A 344 -12.01 -3.23 -5.95
C ALA A 344 -11.04 -2.11 -5.53
N PHE A 345 -11.09 -1.70 -4.25
CA PHE A 345 -10.19 -0.71 -3.68
C PHE A 345 -8.73 -1.20 -3.71
N ARG A 346 -8.47 -2.46 -3.34
CA ARG A 346 -7.13 -3.07 -3.45
C ARG A 346 -6.60 -3.11 -4.89
N ARG A 347 -7.50 -3.23 -5.87
CA ARG A 347 -7.18 -3.17 -7.31
C ARG A 347 -7.06 -1.74 -7.85
N LYS A 348 -7.17 -0.72 -6.98
CA LYS A 348 -7.20 0.71 -7.33
C LYS A 348 -8.35 1.09 -8.29
N ASP A 349 -9.39 0.25 -8.38
CA ASP A 349 -10.63 0.58 -9.10
C ASP A 349 -11.57 1.33 -8.16
N PHE A 350 -11.27 2.60 -7.92
CA PHE A 350 -11.99 3.43 -6.95
C PHE A 350 -13.45 3.67 -7.35
N GLN A 351 -13.76 3.65 -8.64
CA GLN A 351 -15.13 3.79 -9.14
C GLN A 351 -15.96 2.55 -8.78
N MET A 352 -15.45 1.35 -9.09
CA MET A 352 -16.12 0.10 -8.73
C MET A 352 -16.19 -0.11 -7.21
N ALA A 353 -15.14 0.31 -6.48
CA ALA A 353 -15.13 0.28 -5.02
C ALA A 353 -16.24 1.16 -4.44
N MET A 354 -16.37 2.38 -4.96
CA MET A 354 -17.40 3.33 -4.55
C MET A 354 -18.82 2.86 -4.88
N ASP A 355 -19.05 2.26 -6.05
CA ASP A 355 -20.34 1.69 -6.40
C ASP A 355 -20.72 0.55 -5.43
N SER A 356 -19.75 -0.29 -5.09
CA SER A 356 -19.93 -1.40 -4.15
C SER A 356 -20.16 -0.91 -2.71
N TYR A 357 -19.45 0.12 -2.27
CA TYR A 357 -19.70 0.75 -0.96
C TYR A 357 -21.03 1.49 -0.93
N THR A 358 -21.46 2.11 -2.03
CA THR A 358 -22.78 2.74 -2.12
C THR A 358 -23.88 1.69 -1.99
N GLN A 359 -23.76 0.57 -2.70
CA GLN A 359 -24.67 -0.55 -2.53
C GLN A 359 -24.67 -1.09 -1.09
N ALA A 360 -23.51 -1.14 -0.43
CA ALA A 360 -23.41 -1.55 0.96
C ALA A 360 -24.11 -0.55 1.90
N ILE A 361 -23.98 0.76 1.66
CA ILE A 361 -24.61 1.84 2.44
C ILE A 361 -26.12 1.83 2.26
N ASP A 362 -26.62 1.57 1.06
CA ASP A 362 -28.06 1.45 0.82
C ASP A 362 -28.67 0.27 1.58
N LEU A 363 -27.88 -0.78 1.81
CA LEU A 363 -28.29 -1.99 2.55
C LEU A 363 -28.10 -1.85 4.06
N ASP A 364 -27.04 -1.18 4.51
CA ASP A 364 -26.75 -0.91 5.91
C ASP A 364 -26.17 0.50 6.10
N PRO A 365 -27.04 1.53 6.18
CA PRO A 365 -26.59 2.92 6.36
C PRO A 365 -26.03 3.18 7.77
N SER A 366 -26.09 2.20 8.68
CA SER A 366 -25.58 2.33 10.06
C SER A 366 -24.10 1.95 10.19
N ASP A 367 -23.50 1.27 9.20
CA ASP A 367 -22.07 0.95 9.21
C ASP A 367 -21.21 2.15 8.77
N ALA A 368 -20.74 2.92 9.75
CA ALA A 368 -19.85 4.06 9.56
C ALA A 368 -18.57 3.73 8.78
N THR A 369 -18.11 2.48 8.78
CA THR A 369 -16.89 2.09 8.05
C THR A 369 -17.08 2.16 6.53
N LEU A 370 -18.31 1.98 6.04
CA LEU A 370 -18.63 2.09 4.62
C LEU A 370 -18.48 3.53 4.13
N LEU A 371 -18.96 4.50 4.91
CA LEU A 371 -18.81 5.93 4.63
C LEU A 371 -17.34 6.37 4.70
N SER A 372 -16.58 5.88 5.69
CA SER A 372 -15.13 6.11 5.75
C SER A 372 -14.39 5.57 4.52
N ASN A 373 -14.75 4.36 4.06
CA ASN A 373 -14.11 3.73 2.90
C ASN A 373 -14.51 4.44 1.60
N ARG A 374 -15.78 4.80 1.44
CA ARG A 374 -16.26 5.56 0.27
C ARG A 374 -15.70 6.98 0.24
N SER A 375 -15.59 7.65 1.39
CA SER A 375 -14.91 8.94 1.54
C SER A 375 -13.47 8.86 1.02
N LEU A 376 -12.73 7.80 1.35
CA LEU A 376 -11.39 7.61 0.84
C LEU A 376 -11.36 7.41 -0.69
N CYS A 377 -12.32 6.68 -1.27
CA CYS A 377 -12.46 6.59 -2.73
C CYS A 377 -12.68 7.96 -3.36
N TRP A 378 -13.55 8.80 -2.79
CA TRP A 378 -13.80 10.16 -3.27
C TRP A 378 -12.56 11.04 -3.22
N ILE A 379 -11.75 10.94 -2.15
CA ILE A 379 -10.45 11.64 -2.06
C ILE A 379 -9.53 11.19 -3.21
N ARG A 380 -9.44 9.88 -3.46
CA ARG A 380 -8.60 9.32 -4.54
C ARG A 380 -9.08 9.72 -5.94
N LEU A 381 -10.38 9.97 -6.11
CA LEU A 381 -10.98 10.47 -7.35
C LEU A 381 -10.98 12.01 -7.46
N GLY A 382 -10.41 12.73 -6.48
CA GLY A 382 -10.35 14.18 -6.48
C GLY A 382 -11.70 14.88 -6.18
N GLN A 383 -12.70 14.16 -5.68
CA GLN A 383 -14.03 14.69 -5.36
C GLN A 383 -14.16 15.00 -3.87
N ALA A 384 -13.42 16.01 -3.42
CA ALA A 384 -13.22 16.27 -1.99
C ALA A 384 -14.49 16.72 -1.24
N GLU A 385 -15.47 17.34 -1.92
CA GLU A 385 -16.75 17.72 -1.33
C GLU A 385 -17.60 16.49 -0.96
N HIS A 386 -17.63 15.48 -1.84
CA HIS A 386 -18.31 14.21 -1.58
C HIS A 386 -17.59 13.43 -0.48
N ALA A 387 -16.24 13.46 -0.50
CA ALA A 387 -15.45 12.87 0.57
C ALA A 387 -15.75 13.49 1.94
N LEU A 388 -15.88 14.82 1.99
CA LEU A 388 -16.19 15.54 3.22
C LEU A 388 -17.60 15.21 3.73
N ALA A 389 -18.58 15.12 2.84
CA ALA A 389 -19.94 14.73 3.21
C ALA A 389 -19.98 13.33 3.83
N ASP A 390 -19.30 12.36 3.21
CA ASP A 390 -19.21 10.99 3.73
C ASP A 390 -18.41 10.93 5.05
N ALA A 391 -17.35 11.71 5.19
CA ALA A 391 -16.58 11.78 6.44
C ALA A 391 -17.40 12.36 7.59
N LYS A 392 -18.18 13.42 7.34
CA LYS A 392 -19.10 14.01 8.34
C LYS A 392 -20.22 13.06 8.71
N ALA A 393 -20.78 12.34 7.74
CA ALA A 393 -21.79 11.31 8.00
C ALA A 393 -21.20 10.13 8.81
N CYS A 394 -19.98 9.70 8.48
CA CYS A 394 -19.23 8.69 9.22
C CYS A 394 -19.03 9.12 10.68
N ARG A 395 -18.60 10.37 10.90
CA ARG A 395 -18.39 10.95 12.21
C ARG A 395 -19.68 11.14 13.00
N ALA A 396 -20.80 11.44 12.33
CA ALA A 396 -22.11 11.50 12.97
C ALA A 396 -22.59 10.13 13.47
N LEU A 397 -22.21 9.04 12.79
CA LEU A 397 -22.53 7.66 13.21
C LEU A 397 -21.57 7.12 14.27
N ARG A 398 -20.28 7.53 14.23
CA ARG A 398 -19.26 7.19 15.24
C ARG A 398 -18.41 8.40 15.60
N PRO A 399 -18.87 9.24 16.54
CA PRO A 399 -18.13 10.44 16.97
C PRO A 399 -16.84 10.13 17.71
N ASP A 400 -16.73 8.94 18.31
CA ASP A 400 -15.60 8.45 19.09
C ASP A 400 -14.55 7.71 18.25
N TRP A 401 -14.69 7.66 16.92
CA TRP A 401 -13.78 6.94 16.03
C TRP A 401 -12.72 7.89 15.44
N PRO A 402 -11.44 7.82 15.88
CA PRO A 402 -10.39 8.76 15.44
C PRO A 402 -10.19 8.77 13.92
N LYS A 403 -10.44 7.63 13.26
CA LYS A 403 -10.35 7.51 11.80
C LYS A 403 -11.39 8.36 11.07
N ALA A 404 -12.56 8.61 11.66
CA ALA A 404 -13.57 9.49 11.07
C ALA A 404 -13.10 10.96 11.06
N CYS A 405 -12.50 11.41 12.17
CA CYS A 405 -11.83 12.70 12.29
C CYS A 405 -10.69 12.84 11.28
N TYR A 406 -9.89 11.79 11.10
CA TYR A 406 -8.84 11.77 10.09
C TYR A 406 -9.41 11.92 8.67
N ARG A 407 -10.47 11.19 8.31
CA ARG A 407 -11.09 11.27 6.97
C ARG A 407 -11.67 12.66 6.71
N GLU A 408 -12.28 13.29 7.71
CA GLU A 408 -12.78 14.65 7.62
C GLU A 408 -11.64 15.65 7.40
N GLY A 409 -10.58 15.57 8.20
CA GLY A 409 -9.39 16.41 8.05
C GLY A 409 -8.71 16.23 6.70
N ALA A 410 -8.62 14.99 6.20
CA ALA A 410 -8.04 14.69 4.90
C ALA A 410 -8.86 15.31 3.74
N ALA A 411 -10.19 15.22 3.79
CA ALA A 411 -11.05 15.84 2.79
C ALA A 411 -10.95 17.38 2.83
N LEU A 412 -10.95 17.98 4.02
CA LEU A 412 -10.79 19.43 4.21
C LEU A 412 -9.43 19.93 3.72
N ARG A 413 -8.37 19.13 3.90
CA ARG A 413 -7.04 19.45 3.41
C ARG A 413 -6.99 19.52 1.88
N VAL A 414 -7.66 18.59 1.18
CA VAL A 414 -7.78 18.63 -0.29
C VAL A 414 -8.59 19.85 -0.75
N LEU A 415 -9.60 20.25 0.03
CA LEU A 415 -10.36 21.49 -0.18
C LEU A 415 -9.60 22.77 0.20
N GLN A 416 -8.34 22.66 0.64
CA GLN A 416 -7.50 23.77 1.12
C GLN A 416 -8.10 24.53 2.32
N LYS A 417 -9.00 23.89 3.08
CA LYS A 417 -9.60 24.42 4.31
C LYS A 417 -8.75 24.03 5.51
N PHE A 418 -7.51 24.53 5.55
CA PHE A 418 -6.48 24.05 6.47
C PHE A 418 -6.83 24.25 7.95
N ASP A 419 -7.51 25.34 8.31
CA ASP A 419 -7.93 25.59 9.69
C ASP A 419 -9.02 24.60 10.15
N GLU A 420 -10.01 24.33 9.29
CA GLU A 420 -11.04 23.30 9.54
C GLU A 420 -10.39 21.89 9.60
N ALA A 421 -9.42 21.63 8.72
CA ALA A 421 -8.69 20.35 8.69
C ALA A 421 -7.87 20.13 9.97
N ALA A 422 -7.16 21.15 10.44
CA ALA A 422 -6.39 21.10 11.68
C ALA A 422 -7.30 20.83 12.88
N ASN A 423 -8.47 21.47 12.96
CA ASN A 423 -9.44 21.19 14.02
C ASN A 423 -9.92 19.73 13.97
N ALA A 424 -10.27 19.21 12.79
CA ALA A 424 -10.70 17.83 12.65
C ALA A 424 -9.59 16.83 13.06
N PHE A 425 -8.34 17.06 12.67
CA PHE A 425 -7.22 16.22 13.11
C PHE A 425 -6.96 16.34 14.61
N TYR A 426 -7.02 17.55 15.18
CA TYR A 426 -6.84 17.76 16.62
C TYR A 426 -7.91 17.02 17.43
N GLU A 427 -9.17 17.07 17.01
CA GLU A 427 -10.25 16.31 17.63
C GLU A 427 -9.98 14.79 17.55
N GLY A 428 -9.40 14.31 16.46
CA GLY A 428 -8.91 12.93 16.34
C GLY A 428 -7.77 12.61 17.32
N VAL A 429 -6.78 13.50 17.46
CA VAL A 429 -5.67 13.36 18.43
C VAL A 429 -6.21 13.34 19.86
N MET A 430 -7.26 14.09 20.18
CA MET A 430 -7.87 14.06 21.52
C MET A 430 -8.58 12.73 21.81
N LEU A 431 -9.05 12.02 20.78
CA LEU A 431 -9.63 10.69 20.90
C LEU A 431 -8.57 9.59 20.98
N ASP A 432 -7.44 9.76 20.28
CA ASP A 432 -6.33 8.81 20.24
C ASP A 432 -4.97 9.55 20.19
N PRO A 433 -4.45 9.98 21.36
CA PRO A 433 -3.25 10.83 21.43
C PRO A 433 -1.95 10.17 20.98
N GLU A 434 -1.91 8.84 20.96
CA GLU A 434 -0.73 8.03 20.57
C GLU A 434 -0.69 7.79 19.05
N ASN A 435 -1.75 8.17 18.34
CA ASN A 435 -1.86 8.05 16.90
C ASN A 435 -0.93 9.02 16.16
N LYS A 436 0.29 8.55 15.85
CA LYS A 436 1.30 9.32 15.13
C LYS A 436 0.79 9.87 13.78
N GLU A 437 -0.10 9.15 13.09
CA GLU A 437 -0.69 9.60 11.81
C GLU A 437 -1.56 10.86 12.00
N LEU A 438 -2.41 10.88 13.02
CA LEU A 438 -3.24 12.04 13.38
C LEU A 438 -2.39 13.21 13.90
N VAL A 439 -1.39 12.94 14.73
CA VAL A 439 -0.47 13.97 15.26
C VAL A 439 0.32 14.63 14.13
N ASN A 440 0.81 13.84 13.17
CA ASN A 440 1.52 14.35 12.00
C ASN A 440 0.57 15.11 11.08
N ALA A 441 -0.60 14.55 10.76
CA ALA A 441 -1.59 15.21 9.91
C ALA A 441 -2.08 16.55 10.49
N PHE A 442 -2.24 16.63 11.82
CA PHE A 442 -2.53 17.87 12.53
C PHE A 442 -1.40 18.90 12.35
N ARG A 443 -0.15 18.51 12.60
CA ARG A 443 1.01 19.40 12.46
C ARG A 443 1.14 19.93 11.03
N GLU A 444 1.02 19.04 10.04
CA GLU A 444 1.05 19.39 8.62
C GLU A 444 -0.06 20.36 8.23
N ALA A 445 -1.29 20.14 8.73
CA ALA A 445 -2.42 21.03 8.45
C ALA A 445 -2.20 22.43 9.05
N VAL A 446 -1.66 22.52 10.27
CA VAL A 446 -1.32 23.79 10.91
C VAL A 446 -0.22 24.53 10.15
N GLU A 447 0.82 23.82 9.69
CA GLU A 447 1.90 24.40 8.90
C GLU A 447 1.43 24.86 7.52
N ALA A 448 0.58 24.07 6.85
CA ALA A 448 -0.02 24.41 5.57
C ALA A 448 -0.91 25.66 5.70
N GLY A 449 -1.72 25.75 6.76
CA GLY A 449 -2.54 26.94 7.05
C GLY A 449 -1.70 28.20 7.25
N LYS A 450 -0.60 28.12 8.02
CA LYS A 450 0.34 29.25 8.20
C LYS A 450 0.96 29.72 6.89
N LYS A 451 1.37 28.78 6.03
CA LYS A 451 1.93 29.10 4.70
C LYS A 451 0.88 29.77 3.80
N PHE A 452 -0.35 29.25 3.79
CA PHE A 452 -1.45 29.75 2.98
C PHE A 452 -1.84 31.19 3.37
N HIS A 453 -1.99 31.47 4.67
CA HIS A 453 -2.30 32.82 5.18
C HIS A 453 -1.12 33.79 5.00
N GLY A 454 0.13 33.33 5.20
CA GLY A 454 1.33 34.15 4.98
C GLY A 454 1.62 34.52 3.51
N THR A 455 1.06 33.78 2.55
CA THR A 455 1.07 34.15 1.12
C THR A 455 -0.06 35.09 0.73
N ALA A 456 -1.20 35.07 1.44
CA ALA A 456 -2.33 35.97 1.20
C ALA A 456 -2.01 37.41 1.66
N GLU A 457 -1.31 37.57 2.80
CA GLU A 457 -0.87 38.87 3.32
C GLU A 457 0.27 39.53 2.52
N LYS A 458 0.98 38.77 1.67
CA LYS A 458 2.01 39.32 0.76
C LYS A 458 1.48 39.73 -0.61
N ASN A 459 0.24 39.34 -0.94
CA ASN A 459 -0.41 39.60 -2.22
C ASN A 459 -1.68 40.48 -2.09
N SER A 460 -1.91 41.05 -0.91
CA SER A 460 -2.88 42.12 -0.65
C SER A 460 -2.13 43.41 -0.32
#